data_AF-A0A5C4J7N9-F1
#
_entry.id   AF-A0A5C4J7N9-F1
#
_cell.length_a   1.000
_cell.length_b   1.000
_cell.length_c   1.000
_cell.angle_alpha   90.00
_cell.angle_beta   90.00
_cell.angle_gamma   90.00
#
_symmetry.space_group_name_H-M   'P 1'
#
loop_
_entity.id
_entity.type
_entity.pdbx_description
1 polymer ?
#
loop_
_entity_poly.entity_id
_entity_poly.type
_entity_poly.pdbx_seq_one_letter_code
_entity_poly.pdbx_strand_id
1 'polypeptide(L)'
;MNKTFAEHWYRLFLRAFPPGHRAEYGAEIIGTLLNDASRRVPSLRETAGLLTAGYAARARAATGGPVPWWADGAHLGLLMFALAHMAYRIADHASPGWLAVSALLVVAFLRGWTLLALPLALAVALSTGRTMLWGLEATEAKFLGPAYHDWISLAPYGVLVAGAVVIAIRRPRVLRARSWWWSAIPVTAFVLVHTPGVREYGETWQLARAGIEGAVLLAGMWATAVARSPRWALAAAIYVLPGVASAMVNPPSNTQDLGYWTALAALLLAIAATAWKPQPMAEHHRPR
;
A
#
# COMPACT_ATOMS: atom_id res chain seq x y z
N MET A 1 33.28 25.73 -7.29
CA MET A 1 32.35 24.59 -7.16
C MET A 1 31.57 24.68 -5.85
N ASN A 2 30.24 24.73 -5.80
CA ASN A 2 29.22 24.86 -6.84
C ASN A 2 27.89 25.26 -6.15
N LYS A 3 27.54 26.56 -6.06
CA LYS A 3 26.16 26.99 -5.71
C LYS A 3 25.14 26.30 -6.65
N THR A 4 25.57 26.09 -7.88
CA THR A 4 24.89 25.29 -8.91
C THR A 4 24.61 23.85 -8.47
N PHE A 5 25.47 23.20 -7.70
CA PHE A 5 25.25 21.82 -7.22
C PHE A 5 24.17 21.78 -6.15
N ALA A 6 24.26 22.67 -5.14
CA ALA A 6 23.24 22.76 -4.09
C ALA A 6 21.87 23.12 -4.68
N GLU A 7 21.83 24.05 -5.66
CA GLU A 7 20.61 24.38 -6.38
C GLU A 7 20.03 23.18 -7.15
N HIS A 8 20.85 22.45 -7.91
CA HIS A 8 20.40 21.24 -8.61
C HIS A 8 19.89 20.18 -7.63
N TRP A 9 20.56 20.02 -6.48
CA TRP A 9 20.15 19.14 -5.41
C TRP A 9 18.78 19.54 -4.87
N TYR A 10 18.58 20.80 -4.44
CA TYR A 10 17.28 21.25 -3.95
C TYR A 10 16.17 21.16 -5.01
N ARG A 11 16.46 21.44 -6.29
CA ARG A 11 15.52 21.23 -7.40
C ARG A 11 15.12 19.76 -7.57
N LEU A 12 16.04 18.82 -7.34
CA LEU A 12 15.75 17.40 -7.33
C LEU A 12 14.76 17.06 -6.19
N PHE A 13 15.02 17.54 -4.97
CA PHE A 13 14.16 17.26 -3.81
C PHE A 13 12.82 18.00 -3.84
N LEU A 14 12.76 19.15 -4.50
CA LEU A 14 11.48 19.84 -4.75
C LEU A 14 10.52 18.98 -5.57
N ARG A 15 10.98 17.97 -6.33
CA ARG A 15 10.07 17.01 -7.00
C ARG A 15 9.13 16.28 -6.01
N ALA A 16 9.47 16.24 -4.72
CA ALA A 16 8.59 15.74 -3.67
C ALA A 16 7.32 16.59 -3.50
N PHE A 17 7.29 17.86 -3.91
CA PHE A 17 6.10 18.71 -3.86
C PHE A 17 5.15 18.51 -5.06
N PRO A 18 3.84 18.81 -4.92
CA PRO A 18 2.90 18.82 -6.04
C PRO A 18 3.31 19.78 -7.17
N PRO A 19 3.02 19.48 -8.45
CA PRO A 19 3.40 20.34 -9.57
C PRO A 19 2.98 21.81 -9.43
N GLY A 20 1.73 22.07 -9.03
CA GLY A 20 1.23 23.45 -8.82
C GLY A 20 1.99 24.19 -7.72
N HIS A 21 2.20 23.54 -6.57
CA HIS A 21 2.95 24.14 -5.46
C HIS A 21 4.41 24.44 -5.83
N ARG A 22 5.03 23.57 -6.64
CA ARG A 22 6.40 23.84 -7.15
C ARG A 22 6.44 25.01 -8.11
N ALA A 23 5.44 25.16 -8.96
CA ALA A 23 5.37 26.26 -9.92
C ALA A 23 5.18 27.61 -9.21
N GLU A 24 4.39 27.62 -8.14
CA GLU A 24 4.09 28.84 -7.37
C GLU A 24 5.21 29.22 -6.39
N TYR A 25 5.66 28.28 -5.55
CA TYR A 25 6.58 28.57 -4.43
C TYR A 25 8.00 28.01 -4.62
N GLY A 26 8.27 27.26 -5.68
CA GLY A 26 9.54 26.54 -5.83
C GLY A 26 10.76 27.46 -5.90
N ALA A 27 10.65 28.59 -6.61
CA ALA A 27 11.72 29.57 -6.72
C ALA A 27 12.00 30.27 -5.38
N GLU A 28 10.95 30.61 -4.65
CA GLU A 28 11.05 31.21 -3.31
C GLU A 28 11.72 30.25 -2.32
N ILE A 29 11.28 28.99 -2.27
CA ILE A 29 11.87 27.97 -1.38
C ILE A 29 13.37 27.79 -1.67
N ILE A 30 13.77 27.70 -2.95
CA ILE A 30 15.19 27.61 -3.33
C ILE A 30 15.93 28.88 -2.92
N GLY A 31 15.35 30.06 -3.19
CA GLY A 31 15.96 31.34 -2.85
C GLY A 31 16.24 31.46 -1.36
N THR A 32 15.27 31.11 -0.52
CA THR A 32 15.42 31.10 0.94
C THR A 32 16.49 30.12 1.40
N LEU A 33 16.51 28.89 0.87
CA LEU A 33 17.52 27.89 1.24
C LEU A 33 18.93 28.29 0.79
N LEU A 34 19.09 28.92 -0.38
CA LEU A 34 20.38 29.37 -0.87
C LEU A 34 20.88 30.65 -0.19
N ASN A 35 19.97 31.49 0.31
CA ASN A 35 20.32 32.69 1.06
C ASN A 35 20.83 32.36 2.47
N ASP A 36 20.25 31.34 3.10
CA ASP A 36 20.64 30.92 4.46
C ASP A 36 21.85 29.95 4.46
N ALA A 37 22.11 29.29 3.32
CA ALA A 37 23.23 28.37 3.16
C ALA A 37 24.56 29.11 2.96
N SER A 38 25.19 29.53 4.05
CA SER A 38 26.64 29.84 4.09
C SER A 38 27.52 28.60 3.78
N ARG A 39 26.93 27.40 3.70
CA ARG A 39 27.61 26.12 3.53
C ARG A 39 27.62 25.67 2.06
N ARG A 40 28.72 25.01 1.67
CA ARG A 40 28.94 24.50 0.30
C ARG A 40 28.17 23.21 -0.02
N VAL A 41 27.61 22.53 0.99
CA VAL A 41 26.93 21.24 0.85
C VAL A 41 25.55 21.31 1.52
N PRO A 42 24.48 20.81 0.87
CA PRO A 42 23.15 20.75 1.44
C PRO A 42 23.14 20.02 2.78
N SER A 43 22.47 20.55 3.80
CA SER A 43 22.38 19.82 5.06
C SER A 43 21.41 18.65 4.92
N LEU A 44 21.75 17.50 5.54
CA LEU A 44 20.86 16.34 5.58
C LEU A 44 19.52 16.70 6.25
N ARG A 45 19.56 17.61 7.24
CA ARG A 45 18.36 18.09 7.95
C ARG A 45 17.45 18.91 7.05
N GLU A 46 17.98 19.83 6.23
CA GLU A 46 17.20 20.58 5.23
C GLU A 46 16.63 19.65 4.17
N THR A 47 17.43 18.69 3.69
CA THR A 47 16.97 17.72 2.68
C THR A 47 15.81 16.87 3.23
N ALA A 48 15.92 16.39 4.48
CA ALA A 48 14.85 15.70 5.17
C ALA A 48 13.63 16.61 5.39
N GLY A 49 13.84 17.88 5.78
CA GLY A 49 12.77 18.88 5.93
C GLY A 49 12.01 19.12 4.63
N LEU A 50 12.72 19.29 3.51
CA LEU A 50 12.13 19.47 2.17
C LEU A 50 11.34 18.25 1.73
N LEU A 51 11.90 17.04 1.90
CA LEU A 51 11.22 15.81 1.57
C LEU A 51 9.94 15.68 2.41
N THR A 52 10.06 15.85 3.72
CA THR A 52 8.92 15.70 4.62
C THR A 52 7.83 16.73 4.34
N ALA A 53 8.18 17.99 4.09
CA ALA A 53 7.25 19.04 3.68
C ALA A 53 6.61 18.77 2.30
N GLY A 54 7.38 18.29 1.33
CA GLY A 54 6.87 17.97 -0.01
C GLY A 54 5.87 16.81 0.00
N TYR A 55 6.22 15.73 0.68
CA TYR A 55 5.30 14.61 0.91
C TYR A 55 4.07 15.03 1.71
N ALA A 56 4.23 15.90 2.71
CA ALA A 56 3.12 16.46 3.45
C ALA A 56 2.15 17.23 2.56
N ALA A 57 2.69 18.11 1.71
CA ALA A 57 1.91 18.86 0.74
C ALA A 57 1.18 17.93 -0.23
N ARG A 58 1.83 16.85 -0.70
CA ARG A 58 1.17 15.83 -1.54
C ARG A 58 0.08 15.07 -0.81
N ALA A 59 0.31 14.66 0.43
CA ALA A 59 -0.66 13.92 1.22
C ALA A 59 -1.91 14.76 1.51
N ARG A 60 -1.75 16.06 1.78
CA ARG A 60 -2.86 17.03 1.91
C ARG A 60 -3.52 17.35 0.56
N ALA A 61 -2.76 17.52 -0.52
CA ALA A 61 -3.35 17.69 -1.85
C ALA A 61 -4.19 16.46 -2.26
N ALA A 62 -3.79 15.26 -1.81
CA ALA A 62 -4.58 14.06 -2.02
C ALA A 62 -5.90 14.07 -1.23
N THR A 63 -6.06 14.87 -0.18
CA THR A 63 -7.30 14.94 0.60
C THR A 63 -8.39 15.80 -0.02
N GLY A 64 -8.03 16.82 -0.81
CA GLY A 64 -9.00 17.70 -1.49
C GLY A 64 -9.65 17.13 -2.76
N GLY A 65 -9.48 15.84 -3.05
CA GLY A 65 -10.06 15.22 -4.25
C GLY A 65 -11.57 14.97 -4.14
N PRO A 66 -12.27 14.78 -5.28
CA PRO A 66 -13.71 14.47 -5.29
C PRO A 66 -14.05 13.07 -4.75
N VAL A 67 -13.04 12.23 -4.51
CA VAL A 67 -13.22 10.85 -4.02
C VAL A 67 -13.34 10.87 -2.50
N PRO A 68 -14.40 10.30 -1.91
CA PRO A 68 -14.52 10.15 -0.46
C PRO A 68 -13.30 9.42 0.11
N TRP A 69 -12.82 9.88 1.27
CA TRP A 69 -11.61 9.34 1.91
C TRP A 69 -11.68 7.82 2.12
N TRP A 70 -12.86 7.28 2.45
CA TRP A 70 -13.05 5.86 2.72
C TRP A 70 -12.94 5.03 1.44
N ALA A 71 -13.40 5.54 0.30
CA ALA A 71 -13.32 4.83 -0.97
C ALA A 71 -11.87 4.79 -1.48
N ASP A 72 -11.15 5.90 -1.34
CA ASP A 72 -9.71 6.00 -1.65
C ASP A 72 -8.88 5.06 -0.77
N GLY A 73 -9.19 5.02 0.55
CA GLY A 73 -8.56 4.12 1.51
C GLY A 73 -8.88 2.65 1.25
N ALA A 74 -10.15 2.31 1.00
CA ALA A 74 -10.55 0.95 0.67
C ALA A 74 -9.89 0.44 -0.60
N HIS A 75 -9.87 1.26 -1.65
CA HIS A 75 -9.18 0.94 -2.89
C HIS A 75 -7.68 0.71 -2.67
N LEU A 76 -7.01 1.54 -1.87
CA LEU A 76 -5.60 1.37 -1.55
C LEU A 76 -5.35 0.08 -0.76
N GLY A 77 -6.22 -0.25 0.20
CA GLY A 77 -6.14 -1.49 0.97
C GLY A 77 -6.27 -2.72 0.07
N LEU A 78 -7.27 -2.74 -0.82
CA LEU A 78 -7.48 -3.85 -1.77
C LEU A 78 -6.33 -3.99 -2.77
N LEU A 79 -5.79 -2.87 -3.26
CA LEU A 79 -4.60 -2.89 -4.12
C LEU A 79 -3.40 -3.52 -3.40
N MET A 80 -3.12 -3.08 -2.17
CA MET A 80 -2.04 -3.66 -1.36
C MET A 80 -2.25 -5.15 -1.10
N PHE A 81 -3.49 -5.51 -0.79
CA PHE A 81 -3.86 -6.89 -0.56
C PHE A 81 -3.66 -7.77 -1.80
N ALA A 82 -4.07 -7.29 -2.99
CA ALA A 82 -3.87 -7.98 -4.25
C ALA A 82 -2.39 -8.11 -4.62
N LEU A 83 -1.58 -7.06 -4.40
CA LEU A 83 -0.13 -7.09 -4.62
C LEU A 83 0.57 -8.11 -3.72
N ALA A 84 0.24 -8.12 -2.43
CA ALA A 84 0.80 -9.07 -1.49
C ALA A 84 0.41 -10.52 -1.86
N HIS A 85 -0.87 -10.77 -2.18
CA HIS A 85 -1.33 -12.09 -2.62
C HIS A 85 -0.62 -12.55 -3.89
N MET A 86 -0.45 -11.66 -4.87
CA MET A 86 0.30 -11.99 -6.08
C MET A 86 1.76 -12.31 -5.75
N ALA A 87 2.41 -11.57 -4.85
CA ALA A 87 3.77 -11.84 -4.41
C ALA A 87 3.91 -13.23 -3.75
N TYR A 88 2.98 -13.62 -2.86
CA TYR A 88 2.96 -14.99 -2.31
C TYR A 88 2.81 -16.04 -3.40
N ARG A 89 1.95 -15.78 -4.40
CA ARG A 89 1.71 -16.76 -5.46
C ARG A 89 2.85 -16.90 -6.44
N ILE A 90 3.66 -15.87 -6.59
CA ILE A 90 4.92 -15.98 -7.31
C ILE A 90 5.86 -16.91 -6.55
N ALA A 91 5.94 -16.81 -5.21
CA ALA A 91 6.72 -17.74 -4.39
C ALA A 91 6.16 -19.17 -4.37
N ASP A 92 4.84 -19.33 -4.37
CA ASP A 92 4.16 -20.64 -4.45
C ASP A 92 4.23 -21.29 -5.83
N HIS A 93 4.89 -20.66 -6.82
CA HIS A 93 4.94 -21.17 -8.19
C HIS A 93 3.54 -21.44 -8.78
N ALA A 94 2.59 -20.53 -8.50
CA ALA A 94 1.24 -20.65 -9.01
C ALA A 94 1.21 -20.73 -10.54
N SER A 95 0.16 -21.36 -11.08
CA SER A 95 0.04 -21.55 -12.52
C SER A 95 0.14 -20.22 -13.29
N PRO A 96 0.74 -20.20 -14.50
CA PRO A 96 0.85 -18.99 -15.31
C PRO A 96 -0.51 -18.34 -15.60
N GLY A 97 -1.55 -19.15 -15.81
CA GLY A 97 -2.92 -18.66 -16.03
C GLY A 97 -3.48 -17.90 -14.82
N TRP A 98 -3.31 -18.44 -13.62
CA TRP A 98 -3.74 -17.78 -12.39
C TRP A 98 -2.94 -16.49 -12.13
N LEU A 99 -1.62 -16.52 -12.36
CA LEU A 99 -0.77 -15.34 -12.23
C LEU A 99 -1.16 -14.25 -13.23
N ALA A 100 -1.51 -14.60 -14.47
CA ALA A 100 -1.99 -13.64 -15.47
C ALA A 100 -3.30 -12.96 -15.03
N VAL A 101 -4.28 -13.72 -14.54
CA VAL A 101 -5.55 -13.18 -14.03
C VAL A 101 -5.31 -12.26 -12.83
N SER A 102 -4.44 -12.67 -11.90
CA SER A 102 -4.07 -11.86 -10.73
C SER A 102 -3.30 -10.59 -11.11
N ALA A 103 -2.43 -10.65 -12.12
CA ALA A 103 -1.74 -9.49 -12.65
C ALA A 103 -2.73 -8.49 -13.29
N LEU A 104 -3.71 -8.99 -14.06
CA LEU A 104 -4.77 -8.16 -14.62
C LEU A 104 -5.61 -7.51 -13.51
N LEU A 105 -5.89 -8.23 -12.41
CA LEU A 105 -6.60 -7.68 -11.26
C LEU A 105 -5.80 -6.54 -10.60
N VAL A 106 -4.49 -6.73 -10.40
CA VAL A 106 -3.60 -5.68 -9.91
C VAL A 106 -3.59 -4.47 -10.85
N VAL A 107 -3.48 -4.68 -12.17
CA VAL A 107 -3.53 -3.59 -13.15
C VAL A 107 -4.88 -2.86 -13.11
N ALA A 108 -5.99 -3.60 -12.98
CA ALA A 108 -7.32 -3.02 -12.84
C ALA A 108 -7.41 -2.10 -11.61
N PHE A 109 -6.91 -2.53 -10.45
CA PHE A 109 -6.82 -1.66 -9.26
C PHE A 109 -5.84 -0.49 -9.47
N LEU A 110 -4.65 -0.73 -10.02
CA LEU A 110 -3.68 0.35 -10.30
C LEU A 110 -4.28 1.42 -11.19
N ARG A 111 -5.12 1.06 -12.15
CA ARG A 111 -5.77 2.01 -13.08
C ARG A 111 -7.13 2.51 -12.60
N GLY A 112 -7.66 1.97 -11.50
CA GLY A 112 -8.98 2.33 -10.99
C GLY A 112 -10.15 1.78 -11.83
N TRP A 113 -9.92 0.70 -12.60
CA TRP A 113 -10.91 0.05 -13.45
C TRP A 113 -11.83 -0.88 -12.64
N THR A 114 -12.70 -0.30 -11.81
CA THR A 114 -13.55 -1.04 -10.86
C THR A 114 -14.46 -2.07 -11.53
N LEU A 115 -14.97 -1.75 -12.72
CA LEU A 115 -15.83 -2.65 -13.50
C LEU A 115 -15.09 -3.91 -13.97
N LEU A 116 -13.79 -3.80 -14.23
CA LEU A 116 -12.95 -4.94 -14.57
C LEU A 116 -12.43 -5.65 -13.32
N ALA A 117 -12.16 -4.92 -12.25
CA ALA A 117 -11.67 -5.48 -11.00
C ALA A 117 -12.67 -6.46 -10.35
N LEU A 118 -13.98 -6.19 -10.45
CA LEU A 118 -15.02 -7.07 -9.89
C LEU A 118 -15.03 -8.48 -10.51
N PRO A 119 -15.20 -8.66 -11.84
CA PRO A 119 -15.19 -10.00 -12.43
C PRO A 119 -13.83 -10.70 -12.26
N LEU A 120 -12.72 -9.97 -12.25
CA LEU A 120 -11.40 -10.55 -11.97
C LEU A 120 -11.27 -11.02 -10.52
N ALA A 121 -11.75 -10.24 -9.53
CA ALA A 121 -11.75 -10.64 -8.13
C ALA A 121 -12.63 -11.87 -7.90
N LEU A 122 -13.80 -11.93 -8.55
CA LEU A 122 -14.67 -13.11 -8.55
C LEU A 122 -13.99 -14.32 -9.18
N ALA A 123 -13.34 -14.14 -10.33
CA ALA A 123 -12.59 -15.22 -10.99
C ALA A 123 -11.53 -15.78 -10.04
N VAL A 124 -10.70 -14.93 -9.43
CA VAL A 124 -9.68 -15.37 -8.46
C VAL A 124 -10.33 -16.10 -7.28
N ALA A 125 -11.38 -15.53 -6.67
CA ALA A 125 -12.04 -16.12 -5.49
C ALA A 125 -12.71 -17.47 -5.77
N LEU A 126 -13.45 -17.59 -6.87
CA LEU A 126 -14.08 -18.84 -7.30
C LEU A 126 -13.02 -19.89 -7.63
N SER A 127 -11.95 -19.48 -8.31
CA SER A 127 -10.81 -20.34 -8.61
C SER A 127 -10.17 -20.91 -7.36
N THR A 128 -10.01 -20.09 -6.30
CA THR A 128 -9.43 -20.52 -5.03
C THR A 128 -10.40 -21.30 -4.13
N GLY A 129 -11.69 -21.00 -4.18
CA GLY A 129 -12.74 -21.65 -3.39
C GLY A 129 -13.32 -22.91 -4.02
N ARG A 130 -12.81 -23.32 -5.19
CA ARG A 130 -13.39 -24.38 -6.01
C ARG A 130 -13.61 -25.70 -5.27
N THR A 131 -12.71 -26.04 -4.36
CA THR A 131 -12.79 -27.24 -3.52
C THR A 131 -13.93 -27.21 -2.53
N MET A 132 -14.24 -26.05 -1.95
CA MET A 132 -15.39 -25.91 -1.05
C MET A 132 -16.71 -25.84 -1.81
N LEU A 133 -16.70 -25.28 -3.03
CA LEU A 133 -17.89 -25.12 -3.85
C LEU A 133 -18.30 -26.40 -4.59
N TRP A 134 -17.33 -27.17 -5.07
CA TRP A 134 -17.56 -28.30 -5.98
C TRP A 134 -16.92 -29.62 -5.51
N GLY A 135 -16.37 -29.66 -4.29
CA GLY A 135 -15.75 -30.86 -3.72
C GLY A 135 -14.28 -31.06 -4.08
N LEU A 136 -13.68 -32.12 -3.53
CA LEU A 136 -12.24 -32.39 -3.65
C LEU A 136 -11.78 -32.68 -5.08
N GLU A 137 -12.66 -33.21 -5.93
CA GLU A 137 -12.37 -33.51 -7.35
C GLU A 137 -11.98 -32.24 -8.13
N ALA A 138 -12.48 -31.06 -7.72
CA ALA A 138 -12.12 -29.78 -8.33
C ALA A 138 -10.66 -29.37 -8.07
N THR A 139 -9.90 -30.07 -7.21
CA THR A 139 -8.46 -29.79 -6.98
C THR A 139 -7.60 -30.04 -8.22
N GLU A 140 -7.96 -31.00 -9.07
CA GLU A 140 -7.11 -31.50 -10.16
C GLU A 140 -6.79 -30.44 -11.23
N ALA A 141 -7.63 -29.41 -11.34
CA ALA A 141 -7.45 -28.30 -12.27
C ALA A 141 -6.32 -27.34 -11.82
N LYS A 142 -5.06 -27.80 -11.85
CA LYS A 142 -3.86 -27.02 -11.46
C LYS A 142 -3.72 -25.68 -12.21
N PHE A 143 -4.26 -25.58 -13.43
CA PHE A 143 -4.26 -24.33 -14.21
C PHE A 143 -5.04 -23.20 -13.53
N LEU A 144 -6.04 -23.52 -12.71
CA LEU A 144 -6.85 -22.57 -11.94
C LEU A 144 -6.16 -22.12 -10.64
N GLY A 145 -4.88 -22.41 -10.46
CA GLY A 145 -4.12 -21.98 -9.29
C GLY A 145 -4.50 -22.74 -8.02
N PRO A 146 -4.25 -22.15 -6.83
CA PRO A 146 -4.43 -22.84 -5.55
C PRO A 146 -5.91 -23.15 -5.28
N ALA A 147 -6.18 -24.21 -4.51
CA ALA A 147 -7.52 -24.59 -4.07
C ALA A 147 -7.52 -24.78 -2.56
N TYR A 148 -8.45 -24.13 -1.87
CA TYR A 148 -8.55 -24.16 -0.42
C TYR A 148 -9.81 -24.84 0.05
N HIS A 149 -9.67 -25.65 1.09
CA HIS A 149 -10.76 -26.43 1.69
C HIS A 149 -11.26 -25.82 3.01
N ASP A 150 -10.66 -24.72 3.45
CA ASP A 150 -10.99 -24.05 4.70
C ASP A 150 -11.39 -22.58 4.47
N TRP A 151 -12.33 -22.10 5.28
CA TRP A 151 -12.86 -20.73 5.17
C TRP A 151 -11.83 -19.66 5.52
N ILE A 152 -10.81 -19.99 6.32
CA ILE A 152 -9.81 -19.03 6.80
C ILE A 152 -8.87 -18.64 5.67
N SER A 153 -8.41 -19.62 4.89
CA SER A 153 -7.61 -19.42 3.66
C SER A 153 -8.40 -18.70 2.56
N LEU A 154 -9.74 -18.81 2.58
CA LEU A 154 -10.62 -18.10 1.63
C LEU A 154 -10.99 -16.68 2.07
N ALA A 155 -10.90 -16.35 3.36
CA ALA A 155 -11.25 -15.03 3.87
C ALA A 155 -10.55 -13.89 3.13
N PRO A 156 -9.24 -13.98 2.79
CA PRO A 156 -8.58 -13.02 1.91
C PRO A 156 -9.31 -12.72 0.60
N TYR A 157 -9.73 -13.76 -0.11
CA TYR A 157 -10.40 -13.63 -1.40
C TYR A 157 -11.82 -13.09 -1.23
N GLY A 158 -12.50 -13.45 -0.14
CA GLY A 158 -13.76 -12.85 0.26
C GLY A 158 -13.64 -11.34 0.49
N VAL A 159 -12.59 -10.87 1.15
CA VAL A 159 -12.31 -9.43 1.34
C VAL A 159 -12.09 -8.72 0.00
N LEU A 160 -11.34 -9.34 -0.92
CA LEU A 160 -11.15 -8.79 -2.28
C LEU A 160 -12.48 -8.63 -3.02
N VAL A 161 -13.32 -9.66 -3.02
CA VAL A 161 -14.64 -9.63 -3.69
C VAL A 161 -15.56 -8.61 -3.02
N ALA A 162 -15.71 -8.66 -1.70
CA ALA A 162 -16.57 -7.73 -0.96
C ALA A 162 -16.13 -6.28 -1.16
N GLY A 163 -14.82 -6.01 -1.10
CA GLY A 163 -14.26 -4.70 -1.36
C GLY A 163 -14.50 -4.22 -2.80
N ALA A 164 -14.30 -5.10 -3.79
CA ALA A 164 -14.58 -4.79 -5.19
C ALA A 164 -16.07 -4.48 -5.43
N VAL A 165 -16.98 -5.24 -4.81
CA VAL A 165 -18.44 -5.00 -4.86
C VAL A 165 -18.80 -3.64 -4.25
N VAL A 166 -18.32 -3.36 -3.04
CA VAL A 166 -18.59 -2.09 -2.34
C VAL A 166 -18.13 -0.90 -3.19
N ILE A 167 -16.95 -0.99 -3.78
CA ILE A 167 -16.40 0.04 -4.65
C ILE A 167 -17.19 0.18 -5.95
N ALA A 168 -17.52 -0.94 -6.61
CA ALA A 168 -18.23 -0.95 -7.88
C ALA A 168 -19.64 -0.37 -7.76
N ILE A 169 -20.38 -0.70 -6.69
CA ILE A 169 -21.71 -0.16 -6.41
C ILE A 169 -21.64 1.34 -6.12
N ARG A 170 -20.66 1.77 -5.33
CA ARG A 170 -20.66 3.14 -4.79
C ARG A 170 -20.04 4.16 -5.74
N ARG A 171 -19.03 3.82 -6.55
CA ARG A 171 -18.30 4.78 -7.41
C ARG A 171 -17.57 4.12 -8.61
N PRO A 172 -18.28 3.62 -9.65
CA PRO A 172 -17.67 2.83 -10.72
C PRO A 172 -16.71 3.59 -11.67
N ARG A 173 -16.58 4.93 -11.56
CA ARG A 173 -15.84 5.76 -12.55
C ARG A 173 -14.91 6.83 -11.99
N VAL A 174 -14.66 6.86 -10.68
CA VAL A 174 -13.96 7.99 -10.03
C VAL A 174 -12.72 7.56 -9.23
N LEU A 175 -12.30 6.30 -9.32
CA LEU A 175 -11.10 5.90 -8.59
C LEU A 175 -9.83 6.49 -9.22
N ARG A 176 -8.92 6.93 -8.36
CA ARG A 176 -7.63 7.46 -8.78
C ARG A 176 -6.73 6.35 -9.28
N ALA A 177 -6.17 6.55 -10.46
CA ALA A 177 -5.02 5.77 -10.90
C ALA A 177 -3.86 5.95 -9.92
N ARG A 178 -3.14 4.86 -9.68
CA ARG A 178 -2.01 4.78 -8.77
C ARG A 178 -0.71 4.67 -9.58
N SER A 179 0.37 5.01 -8.91
CA SER A 179 1.71 4.94 -9.48
C SER A 179 2.10 3.51 -9.84
N TRP A 180 2.76 3.30 -10.97
CA TRP A 180 3.30 1.99 -11.33
C TRP A 180 4.37 1.49 -10.36
N TRP A 181 4.94 2.36 -9.53
CA TRP A 181 5.90 1.97 -8.49
C TRP A 181 5.38 0.88 -7.53
N TRP A 182 4.06 0.71 -7.40
CA TRP A 182 3.47 -0.39 -6.65
C TRP A 182 3.80 -1.78 -7.23
N SER A 183 4.13 -1.90 -8.52
CA SER A 183 4.58 -3.17 -9.11
C SER A 183 5.95 -3.61 -8.60
N ALA A 184 6.68 -2.75 -7.89
CA ALA A 184 7.93 -3.13 -7.24
C ALA A 184 7.74 -4.31 -6.27
N ILE A 185 6.55 -4.47 -5.65
CA ILE A 185 6.26 -5.57 -4.74
C ILE A 185 6.31 -6.94 -5.45
N PRO A 186 5.47 -7.23 -6.46
CA PRO A 186 5.53 -8.50 -7.18
C PRO A 186 6.83 -8.68 -7.98
N VAL A 187 7.45 -7.59 -8.46
CA VAL A 187 8.77 -7.68 -9.12
C VAL A 187 9.85 -8.12 -8.14
N THR A 188 9.87 -7.56 -6.92
CA THR A 188 10.83 -7.97 -5.87
C THR A 188 10.61 -9.43 -5.49
N ALA A 189 9.36 -9.85 -5.33
CA ALA A 189 9.01 -11.25 -5.11
C ALA A 189 9.55 -12.17 -6.22
N PHE A 190 9.31 -11.81 -7.48
CA PHE A 190 9.81 -12.58 -8.63
C PHE A 190 11.35 -12.69 -8.64
N VAL A 191 12.06 -11.58 -8.39
CA VAL A 191 13.52 -11.57 -8.32
C VAL A 191 14.01 -12.48 -7.19
N LEU A 192 13.43 -12.37 -5.99
CA LEU A 192 13.83 -13.19 -4.84
C LEU A 192 13.66 -14.69 -5.10
N VAL A 193 12.55 -15.10 -5.72
CA VAL A 193 12.28 -16.51 -6.05
C VAL A 193 13.32 -17.07 -7.04
N HIS A 194 13.81 -16.24 -7.98
CA HIS A 194 14.77 -16.68 -8.99
C HIS A 194 16.23 -16.39 -8.61
N THR A 195 16.49 -15.88 -7.41
CA THR A 195 17.86 -15.57 -6.97
C THR A 195 18.54 -16.84 -6.46
N PRO A 196 19.67 -17.27 -7.05
CA PRO A 196 20.38 -18.46 -6.60
C PRO A 196 20.77 -18.37 -5.12
N GLY A 197 20.49 -19.43 -4.36
CA GLY A 197 20.80 -19.52 -2.93
C GLY A 197 19.73 -18.96 -1.99
N VAL A 198 18.69 -18.28 -2.51
CA VAL A 198 17.53 -17.89 -1.71
C VAL A 198 16.54 -19.05 -1.67
N ARG A 199 16.26 -19.57 -0.46
CA ARG A 199 15.23 -20.60 -0.27
C ARG A 199 13.85 -19.97 -0.29
N GLU A 200 12.90 -20.61 -0.96
CA GLU A 200 11.47 -20.30 -0.88
C GLU A 200 11.04 -20.31 0.58
N TYR A 201 10.34 -19.25 1.01
CA TYR A 201 9.92 -19.06 2.39
C TYR A 201 11.04 -19.08 3.45
N GLY A 202 12.30 -19.02 3.02
CA GLY A 202 13.46 -18.93 3.92
C GLY A 202 13.57 -17.58 4.61
N GLU A 203 14.57 -17.45 5.48
CA GLU A 203 14.81 -16.24 6.28
C GLU A 203 14.90 -14.97 5.44
N THR A 204 15.58 -15.01 4.31
CA THR A 204 15.72 -13.86 3.39
C THR A 204 14.37 -13.43 2.82
N TRP A 205 13.51 -14.39 2.45
CA TRP A 205 12.16 -14.09 1.95
C TRP A 205 11.30 -13.45 3.03
N GLN A 206 11.28 -14.03 4.23
CA GLN A 206 10.49 -13.51 5.36
C GLN A 206 10.99 -12.12 5.80
N LEU A 207 12.31 -11.90 5.80
CA LEU A 207 12.90 -10.60 6.12
C LEU A 207 12.55 -9.55 5.08
N ALA A 208 12.63 -9.88 3.79
CA ALA A 208 12.26 -8.96 2.70
C ALA A 208 10.77 -8.60 2.76
N ARG A 209 9.90 -9.61 2.96
CA ARG A 209 8.46 -9.42 3.19
C ARG A 209 8.21 -8.49 4.37
N ALA A 210 8.72 -8.83 5.56
CA ALA A 210 8.52 -8.04 6.77
C ALA A 210 9.04 -6.60 6.61
N GLY A 211 10.19 -6.45 5.96
CA GLY A 211 10.78 -5.15 5.65
C GLY A 211 9.90 -4.30 4.72
N ILE A 212 9.39 -4.86 3.63
CA ILE A 212 8.52 -4.16 2.68
C ILE A 212 7.20 -3.79 3.34
N GLU A 213 6.54 -4.73 4.01
CA GLU A 213 5.25 -4.50 4.66
C GLU A 213 5.36 -3.48 5.80
N GLY A 214 6.41 -3.62 6.63
CA GLY A 214 6.73 -2.66 7.69
C GLY A 214 7.00 -1.27 7.13
N ALA A 215 7.79 -1.13 6.07
CA ALA A 215 8.06 0.15 5.42
C ALA A 215 6.79 0.79 4.86
N VAL A 216 5.90 0.01 4.22
CA VAL A 216 4.63 0.52 3.69
C VAL A 216 3.69 0.98 4.81
N LEU A 217 3.60 0.22 5.91
CA LEU A 217 2.77 0.61 7.06
C LEU A 217 3.33 1.85 7.78
N LEU A 218 4.65 1.93 7.97
CA LEU A 218 5.31 3.13 8.52
C LEU A 218 5.07 4.35 7.63
N ALA A 219 5.14 4.20 6.31
CA ALA A 219 4.79 5.26 5.37
C ALA A 219 3.31 5.66 5.47
N GLY A 220 2.41 4.69 5.66
CA GLY A 220 0.98 4.93 5.92
C GLY A 220 0.72 5.67 7.23
N MET A 221 1.43 5.31 8.31
CA MET A 221 1.39 6.00 9.60
C MET A 221 1.85 7.44 9.46
N TRP A 222 2.98 7.65 8.79
CA TRP A 222 3.51 8.98 8.54
C TRP A 222 2.56 9.83 7.70
N ALA A 223 2.02 9.28 6.61
CA ALA A 223 1.01 9.96 5.79
C ALA A 223 -0.25 10.32 6.60
N THR A 224 -0.69 9.43 7.49
CA THR A 224 -1.82 9.67 8.41
C THR A 224 -1.51 10.81 9.38
N ALA A 225 -0.35 10.78 10.03
CA ALA A 225 0.06 11.82 10.97
C ALA A 225 0.13 13.21 10.31
N VAL A 226 0.59 13.25 9.06
CA VAL A 226 0.86 14.49 8.33
C VAL A 226 -0.39 15.10 7.67
N ALA A 227 -1.23 14.26 7.05
CA ALA A 227 -2.42 14.72 6.35
C ALA A 227 -3.69 14.60 7.20
N ARG A 228 -3.61 14.01 8.40
CA ARG A 228 -4.72 13.84 9.34
C ARG A 228 -5.96 13.23 8.70
N SER A 229 -5.75 12.23 7.83
CA SER A 229 -6.85 11.55 7.13
C SER A 229 -6.86 10.06 7.48
N PRO A 230 -8.02 9.49 7.84
CA PRO A 230 -8.13 8.07 8.21
C PRO A 230 -7.98 7.10 7.03
N ARG A 231 -7.75 7.60 5.80
CA ARG A 231 -7.69 6.76 4.59
C ARG A 231 -6.61 5.68 4.66
N TRP A 232 -5.43 5.99 5.18
CA TRP A 232 -4.32 5.03 5.26
C TRP A 232 -4.52 4.05 6.41
N ALA A 233 -5.20 4.47 7.49
CA ALA A 233 -5.65 3.57 8.55
C ALA A 233 -6.63 2.53 8.02
N LEU A 234 -7.61 2.95 7.21
CA LEU A 234 -8.54 2.03 6.57
C LEU A 234 -7.84 1.08 5.59
N ALA A 235 -6.92 1.60 4.77
CA ALA A 235 -6.13 0.76 3.86
C ALA A 235 -5.31 -0.29 4.61
N ALA A 236 -4.63 0.12 5.70
CA ALA A 236 -3.88 -0.77 6.57
C ALA A 236 -4.79 -1.81 7.25
N ALA A 237 -5.98 -1.43 7.69
CA ALA A 237 -6.93 -2.35 8.32
C ALA A 237 -7.38 -3.45 7.34
N ILE A 238 -7.75 -3.09 6.11
CA ILE A 238 -8.13 -4.06 5.07
C ILE A 238 -6.96 -5.01 4.76
N TYR A 239 -5.73 -4.50 4.81
CA TYR A 239 -4.54 -5.29 4.58
C TYR A 239 -4.21 -6.27 5.72
N VAL A 240 -4.14 -5.76 6.95
CA VAL A 240 -3.59 -6.47 8.12
C VAL A 240 -4.63 -7.38 8.80
N LEU A 241 -5.91 -6.95 8.89
CA LEU A 241 -6.90 -7.67 9.68
C LEU A 241 -7.15 -9.13 9.25
N PRO A 242 -7.21 -9.47 7.95
CA PRO A 242 -7.39 -10.87 7.54
C PRO A 242 -6.24 -11.76 8.02
N GLY A 243 -5.01 -11.24 7.98
CA GLY A 243 -3.83 -11.95 8.45
C GLY A 243 -3.80 -12.13 9.96
N VAL A 244 -4.13 -11.09 10.73
CA VAL A 244 -4.25 -11.16 12.20
C VAL A 244 -5.36 -12.13 12.61
N ALA A 245 -6.53 -12.07 11.96
CA ALA A 245 -7.63 -12.99 12.22
C ALA A 245 -7.21 -14.44 11.92
N SER A 246 -6.51 -14.67 10.81
CA SER A 246 -5.96 -15.99 10.49
C SER A 246 -4.97 -16.48 11.56
N ALA A 247 -4.09 -15.60 12.06
CA ALA A 247 -3.13 -15.95 13.12
C ALA A 247 -3.81 -16.22 14.49
N MET A 248 -5.00 -15.67 14.74
CA MET A 248 -5.78 -15.97 15.94
C MET A 248 -6.43 -17.36 15.86
N VAL A 249 -6.87 -17.78 14.67
CA VAL A 249 -7.50 -19.10 14.49
C VAL A 249 -6.45 -20.21 14.31
N ASN A 250 -5.34 -19.89 13.64
CA ASN A 250 -4.20 -20.77 13.45
C ASN A 250 -2.96 -20.14 14.10
N PRO A 251 -2.76 -20.34 15.42
CA PRO A 251 -1.67 -19.72 16.16
C PRO A 251 -0.30 -20.00 15.51
N PRO A 252 0.58 -18.99 15.42
CA PRO A 252 1.93 -19.16 14.91
C PRO A 252 2.68 -20.26 15.65
N SER A 253 3.35 -21.16 14.92
CA SER A 253 4.12 -22.26 15.50
C SER A 253 5.53 -21.86 15.95
N ASN A 254 5.98 -20.67 15.58
CA ASN A 254 7.31 -20.15 15.91
C ASN A 254 7.24 -18.69 16.39
N THR A 255 8.28 -18.27 17.11
CA THR A 255 8.39 -16.93 17.71
C THR A 255 8.53 -15.82 16.67
N GLN A 256 9.10 -16.12 15.50
CA GLN A 256 9.29 -15.18 14.42
C GLN A 256 7.94 -14.75 13.81
N ASP A 257 7.07 -15.70 13.51
CA ASP A 257 5.73 -15.46 12.97
C ASP A 257 4.85 -14.73 13.99
N LEU A 258 4.94 -15.11 15.28
CA LEU A 258 4.27 -14.39 16.36
C LEU A 258 4.74 -12.93 16.44
N GLY A 259 6.05 -12.70 16.39
CA GLY A 259 6.64 -11.36 16.40
C GLY A 259 6.22 -10.53 15.19
N TYR A 260 6.17 -11.15 14.01
CA TYR A 260 5.72 -10.52 12.76
C TYR A 260 4.26 -10.05 12.85
N TRP A 261 3.33 -10.94 13.20
CA TRP A 261 1.91 -10.57 13.32
C TRP A 261 1.66 -9.53 14.41
N THR A 262 2.37 -9.66 15.54
CA THR A 262 2.33 -8.67 16.64
C THR A 262 2.81 -7.30 16.17
N ALA A 263 3.91 -7.25 15.42
CA ALA A 263 4.45 -6.00 14.88
C ALA A 263 3.47 -5.34 13.88
N LEU A 264 2.87 -6.12 12.97
CA LEU A 264 1.87 -5.59 12.04
C LEU A 264 0.61 -5.07 12.76
N ALA A 265 0.12 -5.80 13.76
CA ALA A 265 -1.02 -5.37 14.58
C ALA A 265 -0.71 -4.08 15.35
N ALA A 266 0.48 -3.99 15.95
CA ALA A 266 0.94 -2.79 16.65
C ALA A 266 1.05 -1.57 15.70
N LEU A 267 1.58 -1.77 14.49
CA LEU A 267 1.63 -0.72 13.47
C LEU A 267 0.24 -0.29 13.03
N LEU A 268 -0.70 -1.22 12.82
CA LEU A 268 -2.09 -0.90 12.50
C LEU A 268 -2.73 -0.04 13.60
N LEU A 269 -2.58 -0.43 14.86
CA LEU A 269 -3.10 0.31 16.01
C LEU A 269 -2.47 1.70 16.11
N ALA A 270 -1.15 1.83 15.86
CA ALA A 270 -0.47 3.12 15.82
C ALA A 270 -1.04 4.02 14.72
N ILE A 271 -1.26 3.49 13.51
CA ILE A 271 -1.89 4.23 12.41
C ILE A 271 -3.30 4.68 12.81
N ALA A 272 -4.12 3.79 13.37
CA ALA A 272 -5.48 4.12 13.82
C ALA A 272 -5.49 5.20 14.91
N ALA A 273 -4.60 5.09 15.92
CA ALA A 273 -4.46 6.08 16.98
C ALA A 273 -4.01 7.45 16.42
N THR A 274 -3.11 7.47 15.42
CA THR A 274 -2.71 8.73 14.76
C THR A 274 -3.84 9.37 13.97
N ALA A 275 -4.75 8.57 13.40
CA ALA A 275 -5.92 9.06 12.68
C ALA A 275 -6.99 9.63 13.63
N TRP A 276 -7.12 9.11 14.85
CA TRP A 276 -8.16 9.49 15.80
C TRP A 276 -7.87 10.80 16.55
N LYS A 277 -6.61 11.27 16.60
CA LYS A 277 -6.25 12.48 17.37
C LYS A 277 -7.17 13.66 17.01
N PRO A 278 -7.99 14.17 17.96
CA PRO A 278 -8.96 15.23 17.71
C PRO A 278 -8.30 16.44 17.06
N GLN A 279 -8.96 17.05 16.07
CA GLN A 279 -8.52 18.35 15.60
C GLN A 279 -8.65 19.35 16.76
N PRO A 280 -7.63 20.18 17.05
CA PRO A 280 -7.87 21.33 17.91
C PRO A 280 -9.02 22.11 17.28
N MET A 281 -10.14 22.22 17.99
CA MET A 281 -11.28 22.97 17.50
C MET A 281 -10.77 24.36 17.16
N ALA A 282 -10.96 24.78 15.90
CA ALA A 282 -10.61 26.13 15.50
C ALA A 282 -11.37 27.07 16.43
N GLU A 283 -10.64 27.73 17.35
CA GLU A 283 -11.21 28.73 18.22
C GLU A 283 -11.93 29.72 17.33
N HIS A 284 -13.27 29.70 17.38
CA HIS A 284 -14.08 30.70 16.72
C HIS A 284 -13.66 32.04 17.32
N HIS A 285 -12.76 32.74 16.62
CA HIS A 285 -12.50 34.13 16.86
C HIS A 285 -13.83 34.84 16.64
N ARG A 286 -14.54 35.10 17.74
CA ARG A 286 -15.68 35.99 17.71
C ARG A 286 -15.14 37.36 17.28
N PRO A 287 -15.61 37.93 16.17
CA PRO A 287 -15.29 39.32 15.86
C PRO A 287 -15.78 40.17 17.03
N ARG A 288 -14.89 41.01 17.56
CA ARG A 288 -15.23 42.06 18.54
C ARG A 288 -15.79 43.27 17.82
#